data_AF-A0A518LJP2-F1
#
_entry.id   AF-A0A518LJP2-F1
#
_cell.length_a   1.000
_cell.length_b   1.000
_cell.length_c   1.000
_cell.angle_alpha   90.00
_cell.angle_beta   90.00
_cell.angle_gamma   90.00
#
_symmetry.space_group_name_H-M   'P 1'
#
loop_
_entity.id
_entity.type
_entity.pdbx_description
1 polymer ?
#
loop_
_entity_poly.entity_id
_entity_poly.type
_entity_poly.pdbx_seq_one_letter_code
_entity_poly.pdbx_strand_id
1 'polypeptide(L)'
;MSRVRAALIGLGWLGFVAVSLFAISVSLPVNDWRLLWLRERATAVALGSVLLFTGAGMLMFTVVGIRSLALAFWPKETFIEIGPVGVRMELGPYGRFYAEWKDVELKLRDDFDPDVLDYIPDAALAIELRHRQTGEDYAELIQRVGRITPEEFNRLLRPYLPRPGQSTEAAQMN
;
A
#
# COMPACT_ATOMS: atom_id res chain seq x y z
N MET A 1 -9.97 -7.49 -3.46
CA MET A 1 -9.26 -8.39 -4.42
C MET A 1 -9.73 -9.82 -4.17
N SER A 2 -10.08 -10.62 -5.19
CA SER A 2 -10.61 -11.98 -4.94
C SER A 2 -9.50 -12.90 -4.41
N ARG A 3 -9.82 -13.75 -3.42
CA ARG A 3 -8.87 -14.70 -2.79
C ARG A 3 -8.16 -15.58 -3.83
N VAL A 4 -8.88 -15.98 -4.88
CA VAL A 4 -8.35 -16.75 -6.01
C VAL A 4 -7.27 -15.99 -6.79
N ARG A 5 -7.48 -14.70 -7.08
CA ARG A 5 -6.46 -13.89 -7.75
C ARG A 5 -5.23 -13.68 -6.88
N ALA A 6 -5.42 -13.49 -5.57
CA ALA A 6 -4.31 -13.37 -4.63
C ALA A 6 -3.49 -14.67 -4.54
N ALA A 7 -4.15 -15.83 -4.55
CA ALA A 7 -3.48 -17.14 -4.59
C ALA A 7 -2.68 -17.34 -5.88
N LEU A 8 -3.27 -17.01 -7.05
CA LEU A 8 -2.59 -17.14 -8.35
C LEU A 8 -1.37 -16.23 -8.45
N ILE A 9 -1.46 -14.98 -7.98
CA ILE A 9 -0.33 -14.06 -7.95
C ILE A 9 0.74 -14.55 -6.98
N GLY A 10 0.34 -15.03 -5.80
CA GLY A 10 1.26 -15.57 -4.81
C GLY A 10 2.03 -16.79 -5.33
N LEU A 11 1.32 -17.77 -5.85
CA LEU A 11 1.91 -18.97 -6.45
C LEU A 11 2.75 -18.65 -7.69
N GLY A 12 2.29 -17.71 -8.53
CA GLY A 12 3.02 -17.27 -9.72
C GLY A 12 4.39 -16.67 -9.39
N TRP A 13 4.44 -15.73 -8.44
CA TRP A 13 5.70 -15.11 -8.04
C TRP A 13 6.63 -16.07 -7.31
N LEU A 14 6.11 -16.90 -6.41
CA LEU A 14 6.93 -17.91 -5.73
C LEU A 14 7.44 -18.98 -6.69
N GLY A 15 6.62 -19.42 -7.64
CA GLY A 15 7.03 -20.33 -8.71
C GLY A 15 8.13 -19.73 -9.58
N PHE A 16 7.99 -18.46 -9.98
CA PHE A 16 9.01 -17.75 -10.74
C PHE A 16 10.34 -17.65 -9.99
N VAL A 17 10.30 -17.31 -8.70
CA VAL A 17 11.51 -17.26 -7.87
C VAL A 17 12.14 -18.65 -7.76
N ALA A 18 11.35 -19.70 -7.51
CA ALA A 18 11.86 -21.06 -7.39
C ALA A 18 12.55 -21.54 -8.69
N VAL A 19 11.93 -21.31 -9.85
CA VAL A 19 12.52 -21.65 -11.16
C VAL A 19 13.79 -20.84 -11.41
N SER A 20 13.79 -19.55 -11.06
CA SER A 20 14.93 -18.67 -11.30
C SER A 20 16.12 -19.02 -10.39
N LEU A 21 15.87 -19.38 -9.11
CA LEU A 21 16.90 -19.89 -8.21
C LEU A 21 17.47 -21.22 -8.72
N PHE A 22 16.62 -22.11 -9.23
CA PHE A 22 17.06 -23.36 -9.83
C PHE A 22 17.95 -23.11 -11.06
N ALA A 23 17.54 -22.22 -11.96
CA ALA A 23 18.32 -21.86 -13.13
C ALA A 23 19.69 -21.26 -12.77
N ILE A 24 19.74 -20.36 -11.78
CA ILE A 24 20.99 -19.78 -11.27
C ILE A 24 21.88 -20.87 -10.67
N SER A 25 21.31 -21.78 -9.88
CA SER A 25 22.05 -22.86 -9.23
C SER A 25 22.67 -23.85 -10.23
N VAL A 26 22.01 -24.08 -11.38
CA VAL A 26 22.53 -24.96 -12.45
C VAL A 26 23.53 -24.22 -13.36
N SER A 27 23.35 -22.91 -13.54
CA SER A 27 24.16 -22.12 -14.49
C SER A 27 25.45 -21.56 -13.89
N LEU A 28 25.55 -21.47 -12.55
CA LEU A 28 26.77 -20.99 -11.90
C LEU A 28 27.74 -22.15 -11.66
N PRO A 29 28.93 -22.15 -12.28
CA PRO A 29 30.00 -23.05 -11.87
C PRO A 29 30.46 -22.64 -10.47
N VAL A 30 29.99 -23.37 -9.46
CA VAL A 30 30.21 -23.09 -8.02
C VAL A 30 31.71 -23.11 -7.64
N ASN A 31 32.58 -23.60 -8.52
CA ASN A 31 33.95 -24.00 -8.15
C ASN A 31 35.05 -22.95 -8.39
N ASP A 32 34.83 -21.91 -9.20
CA ASP A 32 35.94 -21.06 -9.70
C ASP A 32 35.93 -19.61 -9.19
N TRP A 33 35.18 -19.30 -8.13
CA TRP A 33 35.10 -17.93 -7.60
C TRP A 33 36.45 -17.38 -7.15
N ARG A 34 37.29 -18.24 -6.56
CA ARG A 34 38.64 -17.90 -6.15
C ARG A 34 39.54 -17.63 -7.36
N LEU A 35 39.37 -18.37 -8.46
CA LEU A 35 40.13 -18.17 -9.70
C LEU A 35 39.69 -16.89 -10.41
N LEU A 36 38.39 -16.60 -10.46
CA LEU A 36 37.88 -15.33 -10.98
C LEU A 36 38.39 -14.14 -10.18
N TRP A 37 38.40 -14.23 -8.85
CA TRP A 37 38.94 -13.17 -7.99
C TRP A 37 40.45 -12.94 -8.16
N LEU A 38 41.21 -14.01 -8.41
CA LEU A 38 42.65 -13.93 -8.58
C LEU A 38 43.05 -13.45 -9.99
N ARG A 39 42.31 -13.86 -11.02
CA ARG A 39 42.67 -13.63 -12.42
C ARG A 39 42.02 -12.38 -13.02
N GLU A 40 40.75 -12.13 -12.69
CA GLU A 40 39.94 -11.05 -13.26
C GLU A 40 38.96 -10.47 -12.22
N ARG A 41 39.49 -9.63 -11.32
CA ARG A 41 38.71 -8.99 -10.25
C ARG A 41 37.49 -8.23 -10.76
N ALA A 42 37.60 -7.56 -11.92
CA ALA A 42 36.49 -6.81 -12.51
C ALA A 42 35.32 -7.74 -12.87
N THR A 43 35.60 -8.89 -13.49
CA THR A 43 34.60 -9.90 -13.85
C THR A 43 33.96 -10.51 -12.61
N ALA A 44 34.74 -10.80 -11.56
CA ALA A 44 34.24 -11.31 -10.30
C ALA A 44 33.30 -10.32 -9.58
N VAL A 45 33.68 -9.04 -9.53
CA VAL A 45 32.85 -7.97 -8.94
C VAL A 45 31.58 -7.74 -9.74
N ALA A 46 31.65 -7.75 -11.08
CA ALA A 46 30.48 -7.61 -11.94
C ALA A 46 29.48 -8.75 -11.72
N LEU A 47 29.95 -10.01 -11.75
CA LEU A 47 29.10 -11.19 -11.49
C LEU A 47 28.52 -11.16 -10.07
N GLY A 48 29.33 -10.84 -9.06
CA GLY A 48 28.86 -10.71 -7.67
C GLY A 48 27.79 -9.63 -7.51
N SER A 49 27.94 -8.49 -8.21
CA SER A 49 26.95 -7.42 -8.20
C SER A 49 25.64 -7.85 -8.87
N VAL A 50 25.71 -8.52 -10.02
CA VAL A 50 24.53 -9.08 -10.70
C VAL A 50 23.81 -10.06 -9.77
N LEU A 51 24.52 -10.98 -9.12
CA LEU A 51 23.90 -11.92 -8.18
C LEU A 51 23.26 -11.22 -6.99
N LEU A 52 23.88 -10.17 -6.47
CA LEU A 52 23.33 -9.39 -5.37
C LEU A 52 22.05 -8.66 -5.79
N PHE A 53 22.04 -8.00 -6.96
CA PHE A 53 20.84 -7.32 -7.47
C PHE A 53 19.73 -8.31 -7.82
N THR A 54 20.07 -9.44 -8.43
CA THR A 54 19.12 -10.52 -8.72
C THR A 54 18.55 -11.09 -7.43
N GLY A 55 19.38 -11.36 -6.42
CA GLY A 55 18.94 -11.84 -5.11
C GLY A 55 18.02 -10.85 -4.39
N ALA A 56 18.35 -9.56 -4.41
CA ALA A 56 17.50 -8.50 -3.85
C ALA A 56 16.14 -8.43 -4.58
N GLY A 57 16.14 -8.51 -5.91
CA GLY A 57 14.91 -8.57 -6.72
C GLY A 57 14.06 -9.81 -6.41
N MET A 58 14.69 -10.98 -6.30
CA MET A 58 14.00 -12.22 -5.91
C MET A 58 13.38 -12.14 -4.52
N LEU A 59 14.07 -11.51 -3.57
CA LEU A 59 13.56 -11.31 -2.22
C LEU A 59 12.31 -10.43 -2.24
N MET A 60 12.31 -9.35 -3.02
CA MET A 60 11.11 -8.53 -3.26
C MET A 60 9.94 -9.36 -3.83
N PHE A 61 10.17 -10.13 -4.89
CA PHE A 61 9.13 -11.00 -5.47
C PHE A 61 8.62 -12.04 -4.48
N THR A 62 9.50 -12.61 -3.66
CA THR A 62 9.15 -13.57 -2.62
C THR A 62 8.25 -12.94 -1.57
N VAL A 63 8.59 -11.75 -1.09
CA VAL A 63 7.78 -11.01 -0.10
C VAL A 63 6.38 -10.71 -0.66
N VAL A 64 6.30 -10.26 -1.92
CA VAL A 64 5.00 -10.03 -2.59
C VAL A 64 4.22 -11.34 -2.73
N GLY A 65 4.90 -12.42 -3.11
CA GLY A 65 4.30 -13.75 -3.25
C GLY A 65 3.70 -14.28 -1.94
N ILE A 66 4.50 -14.25 -0.86
CA ILE A 66 4.08 -14.66 0.49
C ILE A 66 2.92 -13.79 0.98
N ARG A 67 2.99 -12.47 0.85
CA ARG A 67 1.90 -11.57 1.29
C ARG A 67 0.61 -11.82 0.52
N SER A 68 0.71 -12.11 -0.77
CA SER A 68 -0.44 -12.44 -1.61
C SER A 68 -1.09 -13.77 -1.20
N LEU A 69 -0.28 -14.79 -0.88
CA LEU A 69 -0.75 -16.06 -0.32
C LEU A 69 -1.37 -15.88 1.06
N ALA A 70 -0.74 -15.10 1.94
CA ALA A 70 -1.28 -14.80 3.26
C ALA A 70 -2.65 -14.10 3.17
N LEU A 71 -2.85 -13.23 2.16
CA LEU A 71 -4.14 -12.60 1.90
C LEU A 71 -5.18 -13.63 1.40
N ALA A 72 -4.76 -14.55 0.53
CA ALA A 72 -5.64 -15.59 -0.01
C ALA A 72 -6.18 -16.53 1.08
N PHE A 73 -5.34 -16.87 2.06
CA PHE A 73 -5.68 -17.72 3.20
C PHE A 73 -6.13 -16.92 4.44
N TRP A 74 -6.37 -15.63 4.31
CA TRP A 74 -6.74 -14.81 5.46
C TRP A 74 -8.14 -15.20 5.97
N PRO A 75 -8.28 -15.52 7.27
CA PRO A 75 -9.54 -16.05 7.81
C PRO A 75 -10.63 -15.00 7.94
N LYS A 76 -10.26 -13.74 8.19
CA LYS A 76 -11.22 -12.64 8.39
C LYS A 76 -11.57 -11.94 7.08
N GLU A 77 -12.70 -11.25 7.06
CA GLU A 77 -13.03 -10.37 5.96
C GLU A 77 -12.16 -9.11 6.01
N THR A 78 -11.67 -8.69 4.84
CA THR A 78 -11.00 -7.41 4.71
C THR A 78 -12.04 -6.34 4.43
N PHE A 79 -12.09 -5.29 5.23
CA PHE A 79 -13.07 -4.23 5.09
C PHE A 79 -12.45 -2.87 5.36
N ILE A 80 -13.10 -1.85 4.81
CA ILE A 80 -12.83 -0.45 5.08
C ILE A 80 -14.16 0.15 5.54
N GLU A 81 -14.17 0.70 6.73
CA GLU A 81 -15.33 1.34 7.34
C GLU A 81 -14.98 2.79 7.65
N ILE A 82 -15.77 3.70 7.10
CA ILE A 82 -15.69 5.14 7.36
C ILE A 82 -16.95 5.50 8.14
N GLY A 83 -16.79 5.86 9.41
CA GLY A 83 -17.91 6.10 10.33
C GLY A 83 -17.75 7.38 11.15
N PRO A 84 -18.72 7.69 12.02
CA PRO A 84 -18.71 8.91 12.83
C PRO A 84 -17.56 8.99 13.84
N VAL A 85 -16.97 7.84 14.21
CA VAL A 85 -15.84 7.77 15.14
C VAL A 85 -14.49 7.98 14.41
N GLY A 86 -14.43 7.69 13.12
CA GLY A 86 -13.20 7.75 12.34
C GLY A 86 -13.15 6.70 11.24
N VAL A 87 -11.93 6.32 10.87
CA VAL A 87 -11.67 5.38 9.78
C VAL A 87 -11.05 4.11 10.34
N ARG A 88 -11.67 2.98 10.03
CA ARG A 88 -11.19 1.64 10.39
C ARG A 88 -10.94 0.83 9.14
N MET A 89 -9.76 0.23 9.05
CA MET A 89 -9.39 -0.65 7.95
C MET A 89 -8.82 -1.95 8.50
N GLU A 90 -9.44 -3.06 8.14
CA GLU A 90 -8.86 -4.39 8.34
C GLU A 90 -8.37 -4.90 6.99
N LEU A 91 -7.06 -4.78 6.75
CA LEU A 91 -6.43 -5.11 5.46
C LEU A 91 -5.80 -6.52 5.49
N GLY A 92 -6.19 -7.33 6.47
CA GLY A 92 -5.67 -8.66 6.69
C GLY A 92 -4.16 -8.68 6.98
N PRO A 93 -3.32 -9.37 6.18
CA PRO A 93 -1.88 -9.49 6.43
C PRO A 93 -1.12 -8.17 6.24
N TYR A 94 -1.74 -7.16 5.65
CA TYR A 94 -1.18 -5.80 5.52
C TYR A 94 -1.34 -4.97 6.80
N GLY A 95 -2.04 -5.50 7.80
CA GLY A 95 -2.23 -4.87 9.09
C GLY A 95 -3.66 -4.38 9.32
N ARG A 96 -3.86 -3.83 10.52
CA ARG A 96 -5.08 -3.16 10.91
C ARG A 96 -4.75 -1.70 11.15
N PHE A 97 -5.59 -0.83 10.64
CA PHE A 97 -5.49 0.61 10.81
C PHE A 97 -6.76 1.11 11.46
N TYR A 98 -6.59 1.91 12.50
CA TYR A 98 -7.67 2.59 13.17
C TYR A 98 -7.19 4.00 13.46
N ALA A 99 -7.87 4.98 12.89
CA ALA A 99 -7.58 6.38 13.10
C ALA A 99 -8.88 7.11 13.43
N GLU A 100 -8.92 7.75 14.59
CA GLU A 100 -10.02 8.62 14.96
C GLU A 100 -9.92 9.95 14.21
N TRP A 101 -11.05 10.66 14.02
CA TRP A 101 -11.04 11.95 13.32
C TRP A 101 -10.09 12.99 13.97
N LYS A 102 -9.78 12.87 15.26
CA LYS A 102 -8.81 13.74 15.96
C LYS A 102 -7.37 13.54 15.48
N ASP A 103 -7.07 12.34 15.00
CA ASP A 103 -5.74 11.88 14.57
C ASP A 103 -5.57 11.99 13.04
N VAL A 104 -6.63 12.39 12.34
CA VAL A 104 -6.65 12.50 10.88
C VAL A 104 -6.95 13.95 10.48
N GLU A 105 -6.18 14.45 9.55
CA GLU A 105 -6.39 15.75 8.94
C GLU A 105 -7.09 15.54 7.59
N LEU A 106 -8.33 16.03 7.48
CA LEU A 106 -8.97 16.20 6.18
C LEU A 106 -8.61 17.56 5.62
N LYS A 107 -8.04 17.57 4.42
CA LYS A 107 -7.78 18.79 3.64
C LYS A 107 -8.40 18.66 2.27
N LEU A 108 -8.95 19.76 1.77
CA LEU A 108 -9.16 19.88 0.33
C LEU A 108 -7.83 20.27 -0.29
N ARG A 109 -7.47 19.60 -1.38
CA ARG A 109 -6.20 19.82 -2.09
C ARG A 109 -6.10 21.23 -2.70
N ASP A 110 -7.25 21.78 -3.07
CA ASP A 110 -7.38 23.14 -3.59
C ASP A 110 -8.05 24.02 -2.53
N ASP A 111 -7.65 25.29 -2.46
CA ASP A 111 -8.27 26.34 -1.62
C ASP A 111 -9.68 26.66 -2.14
N PHE A 112 -10.59 25.70 -2.02
CA PHE A 112 -11.99 25.88 -2.34
C PHE A 112 -12.66 26.69 -1.25
N ASP A 113 -13.40 27.70 -1.68
CA ASP A 113 -14.28 28.46 -0.81
C ASP A 113 -15.30 27.48 -0.20
N PRO A 114 -15.35 27.35 1.14
CA PRO A 114 -16.19 26.38 1.81
C PRO A 114 -17.70 26.64 1.59
N ASP A 115 -18.08 27.84 1.17
CA ASP A 115 -19.46 28.17 0.79
C ASP A 115 -19.86 27.60 -0.59
N VAL A 116 -18.87 27.22 -1.40
CA VAL A 116 -19.07 26.65 -2.75
C VAL A 116 -19.06 25.10 -2.71
N LEU A 117 -18.65 24.52 -1.59
CA LEU A 117 -18.49 23.07 -1.39
C LEU A 117 -19.77 22.27 -1.67
N ASP A 118 -20.94 22.86 -1.44
CA ASP A 118 -22.23 22.22 -1.72
C ASP A 118 -22.57 22.15 -3.21
N TYR A 119 -21.96 23.01 -4.03
CA TYR A 119 -22.21 23.13 -5.47
C TYR A 119 -21.19 22.39 -6.35
N ILE A 120 -20.08 21.93 -5.76
CA ILE A 120 -19.02 21.22 -6.49
C ILE A 120 -19.45 19.76 -6.68
N PRO A 121 -19.37 19.21 -7.91
CA PRO A 121 -19.62 17.80 -8.14
C PRO A 121 -18.58 16.93 -7.43
N ASP A 122 -18.98 15.80 -6.87
CA ASP A 122 -18.10 14.92 -6.09
C ASP A 122 -16.86 14.45 -6.88
N ALA A 123 -16.91 14.45 -8.22
CA ALA A 123 -15.80 14.13 -9.11
C ALA A 123 -14.68 15.19 -9.12
N ALA A 124 -15.00 16.43 -8.80
CA ALA A 124 -14.07 17.56 -8.80
C ALA A 124 -13.49 17.84 -7.41
N LEU A 125 -13.99 17.17 -6.35
CA LEU A 125 -13.42 17.26 -5.02
C LEU A 125 -12.13 16.44 -4.96
N ALA A 126 -11.03 17.03 -4.53
CA ALA A 126 -9.81 16.31 -4.22
C ALA A 126 -9.62 16.34 -2.70
N ILE A 127 -10.26 15.39 -2.00
CA ILE A 127 -10.16 15.27 -0.55
C ILE A 127 -8.91 14.45 -0.21
N GLU A 128 -7.98 15.07 0.50
CA GLU A 128 -6.83 14.41 1.10
C GLU A 128 -7.16 14.00 2.53
N LEU A 129 -6.87 12.74 2.87
CA LEU A 129 -7.09 12.18 4.19
C LEU A 129 -5.73 11.79 4.75
N ARG A 130 -5.12 12.65 5.57
CA ARG A 130 -3.75 12.44 6.04
C ARG A 130 -3.71 12.14 7.52
N HIS A 131 -2.92 11.16 7.93
CA HIS A 131 -2.69 10.93 9.35
C HIS A 131 -1.82 12.04 9.94
N ARG A 132 -2.26 12.65 11.04
CA ARG A 132 -1.61 13.84 11.62
C ARG A 132 -0.21 13.55 12.16
N GLN A 133 0.03 12.34 12.68
CA GLN A 133 1.32 11.98 13.26
C GLN A 133 2.32 11.41 12.25
N THR A 134 1.86 10.55 11.33
CA THR A 134 2.74 9.87 10.37
C THR A 134 2.83 10.61 9.04
N GLY A 135 1.90 11.53 8.75
CA GLY A 135 1.81 12.25 7.49
C GLY A 135 1.38 11.38 6.31
N GLU A 136 1.08 10.09 6.54
CA GLU A 136 0.66 9.13 5.52
C GLU A 136 -0.69 9.52 4.93
N ASP A 137 -0.81 9.37 3.61
CA ASP A 137 -2.05 9.60 2.88
C ASP A 137 -2.91 8.32 2.89
N TYR A 138 -3.97 8.37 3.69
CA TYR A 138 -4.97 7.32 3.78
C TYR A 138 -5.95 7.36 2.62
N ALA A 139 -6.13 8.49 1.93
CA ALA A 139 -7.02 8.57 0.77
C ALA A 139 -6.50 7.66 -0.35
N GLU A 140 -5.20 7.75 -0.66
CA GLU A 140 -4.59 6.89 -1.68
C GLU A 140 -4.70 5.41 -1.29
N LEU A 141 -4.47 5.08 -0.02
CA LEU A 141 -4.52 3.70 0.46
C LEU A 141 -5.94 3.13 0.36
N ILE A 142 -6.95 3.87 0.79
CA ILE A 142 -8.36 3.47 0.73
C ILE A 142 -8.80 3.30 -0.73
N GLN A 143 -8.49 4.25 -1.61
CA GLN A 143 -8.87 4.16 -3.02
C GLN A 143 -8.22 2.94 -3.70
N ARG A 144 -6.92 2.73 -3.44
CA ARG A 144 -6.16 1.61 -4.00
C ARG A 144 -6.67 0.26 -3.53
N VAL A 145 -6.97 0.12 -2.23
CA VAL A 145 -7.33 -1.17 -1.63
C VAL A 145 -8.83 -1.45 -1.71
N GLY A 146 -9.66 -0.43 -1.44
CA GLY A 146 -11.12 -0.49 -1.50
C GLY A 146 -11.66 -0.60 -2.92
N ARG A 147 -10.87 -0.23 -3.93
CA ARG A 147 -11.31 -0.15 -5.35
C ARG A 147 -12.53 0.75 -5.54
N ILE A 148 -12.70 1.72 -4.65
CA ILE A 148 -13.72 2.76 -4.77
C ILE A 148 -13.21 3.84 -5.72
N THR A 149 -14.11 4.43 -6.49
CA THR A 149 -13.74 5.58 -7.32
C THR A 149 -13.44 6.79 -6.44
N PRO A 150 -12.64 7.77 -6.91
CA PRO A 150 -12.45 9.03 -6.19
C PRO A 150 -13.78 9.70 -5.85
N GLU A 151 -14.75 9.65 -6.76
CA GLU A 151 -16.12 10.15 -6.55
C GLU A 151 -16.82 9.48 -5.37
N GLU A 152 -16.80 8.14 -5.31
CA GLU A 152 -17.43 7.38 -4.23
C GLU A 152 -16.73 7.63 -2.90
N PHE A 153 -15.40 7.72 -2.91
CA PHE A 153 -14.61 8.11 -1.75
C PHE A 153 -14.98 9.51 -1.23
N ASN A 154 -15.09 10.49 -2.14
CA ASN A 154 -15.45 11.85 -1.78
C ASN A 154 -16.87 11.93 -1.21
N ARG A 155 -17.81 11.19 -1.80
CA ARG A 155 -19.19 11.10 -1.31
C ARG A 155 -19.25 10.52 0.11
N LEU A 156 -18.39 9.55 0.44
CA LEU A 156 -18.30 8.97 1.79
C LEU A 156 -17.69 9.95 2.81
N LEU A 157 -16.74 10.80 2.39
CA LEU A 157 -16.07 11.75 3.26
C LEU A 157 -16.79 13.09 3.40
N ARG A 158 -17.65 13.47 2.44
CA ARG A 158 -18.36 14.75 2.41
C ARG A 158 -19.10 15.10 3.71
N PRO A 159 -19.77 14.16 4.41
CA PRO A 159 -20.43 14.48 5.69
C PRO A 159 -19.48 14.86 6.82
N TYR A 160 -18.20 14.48 6.72
CA TYR A 160 -17.17 14.68 7.74
C TYR A 160 -16.22 15.84 7.42
N LEU A 161 -16.42 16.51 6.28
CA LEU A 161 -15.67 17.72 5.96
C LEU A 161 -16.01 18.83 6.95
N PRO A 162 -15.01 19.60 7.42
CA PRO A 162 -15.25 20.71 8.32
C PRO A 162 -16.12 21.76 7.62
N ARG A 163 -17.35 21.97 8.12
CA ARG A 163 -18.24 23.02 7.60
C ARG A 163 -17.86 24.37 8.19
N PRO A 164 -17.87 25.45 7.39
CA PRO A 164 -17.69 26.80 7.91
C PRO A 164 -18.85 27.09 8.87
N GLY A 165 -18.53 27.29 10.16
CA GLY A 165 -19.51 27.59 11.22
C GLY A 165 -19.75 26.49 12.27
N GLN A 166 -19.22 25.28 12.11
CA GLN A 166 -19.31 24.22 13.15
C GLN A 166 -18.08 24.15 14.07
N SER A 167 -17.07 24.99 13.85
CA SER A 167 -15.81 25.00 14.58
C SER A 167 -15.88 25.56 16.01
N THR A 168 -17.06 25.92 16.53
CA THR A 168 -17.17 26.53 17.88
C THR A 168 -17.92 25.68 18.91
N GLU A 169 -18.76 24.71 18.53
CA GLU A 169 -19.51 23.91 19.52
C GLU A 169 -18.81 22.60 19.92
N ALA A 170 -18.04 21.98 19.03
CA ALA A 170 -17.34 20.72 19.36
C ALA A 170 -16.13 20.91 20.30
N ALA A 171 -15.66 22.15 20.51
CA ALA A 171 -14.59 22.48 21.44
C ALA A 171 -15.08 22.81 22.88
N GLN A 172 -16.41 22.83 23.12
CA GLN A 172 -16.98 23.10 24.44
C GLN A 172 -17.69 21.88 25.07
N MET A 173 -17.65 20.71 24.43
CA MET A 173 -18.20 19.46 24.99
C MET A 173 -17.14 18.43 25.41
N ASN A 174 -15.88 18.84 25.61
CA ASN A 174 -14.88 18.08 26.37
C ASN A 174 -14.11 19.01 27.31
#